data_AF-A0A957F629-F1
#
_entry.id   AF-A0A957F629-F1
#
_cell.length_a   1.000
_cell.length_b   1.000
_cell.length_c   1.000
_cell.angle_alpha   90.00
_cell.angle_beta   90.00
_cell.angle_gamma   90.00
#
_symmetry.space_group_name_H-M   'P 1'
#
loop_
_entity.id
_entity.type
_entity.pdbx_description
1 polymer ?
#
loop_
_entity_poly.entity_id
_entity_poly.type
_entity_poly.pdbx_seq_one_letter_code
_entity_poly.pdbx_strand_id
1 'polypeptide(L)'
;MNQSKNSRKKWLWLGGGLLAVLLLAAVILWPRAAGLQAQDENGDAETAVAFTGDLSASATAAGQVVAQQSAALALNRAGRVAAVHVAAGDAVQAGDVLLQLETAALERAVLSAQQGVAIQEASLATLLAPPSAADVAAAEAGLASAEAGLARLMAGPTAAEIASAEAGVRAAQADLNAAYARLNSATPDASAADQQTDVWTVRKVGLGLLMSIKGD
;
A
#
# COMPACT_ATOMS: atom_id res chain seq x y z
N MET A 1 102.45 -20.08 -6.99
CA MET A 1 103.56 -19.11 -6.85
C MET A 1 103.41 -18.40 -5.52
N ASN A 2 104.34 -18.63 -4.59
CA ASN A 2 105.57 -17.86 -4.42
C ASN A 2 105.31 -16.78 -3.36
N GLN A 3 105.41 -17.15 -2.08
CA GLN A 3 106.68 -17.10 -1.35
C GLN A 3 107.41 -15.77 -1.50
N SER A 4 107.88 -15.33 -0.34
CA SER A 4 109.12 -14.59 -0.18
C SER A 4 109.03 -13.09 -0.53
N LYS A 5 109.64 -12.17 0.22
CA LYS A 5 110.50 -12.22 1.41
C LYS A 5 110.98 -10.78 1.56
N ASN A 6 111.10 -10.33 2.81
CA ASN A 6 111.94 -9.21 3.23
C ASN A 6 111.68 -7.81 2.64
N SER A 7 111.23 -6.93 3.53
CA SER A 7 112.18 -5.93 4.07
C SER A 7 111.80 -5.53 5.50
N ARG A 8 112.26 -6.35 6.46
CA ARG A 8 112.28 -6.09 7.91
C ARG A 8 113.21 -4.91 8.27
N LYS A 9 112.90 -3.70 7.81
CA LYS A 9 113.61 -2.48 8.24
C LYS A 9 112.83 -1.17 8.09
N LYS A 10 111.67 -1.13 7.42
CA LYS A 10 110.94 0.14 7.17
C LYS A 10 109.68 0.36 8.01
N TRP A 11 109.08 -0.68 8.62
CA TRP A 11 107.99 -0.44 9.59
C TRP A 11 108.49 -0.01 10.98
N LEU A 12 109.81 -0.14 11.23
CA LEU A 12 110.47 0.44 12.40
C LEU A 12 110.35 1.99 12.43
N TRP A 13 110.16 2.65 11.28
CA TRP A 13 109.91 4.09 11.23
C TRP A 13 108.45 4.48 11.47
N LEU A 14 107.49 3.62 11.12
CA LEU A 14 106.07 3.81 11.46
C LEU A 14 105.78 3.44 12.94
N GLY A 15 106.51 2.46 13.49
CA GLY A 15 106.48 2.14 14.91
C GLY A 15 107.06 3.25 15.80
N GLY A 16 108.08 3.98 15.34
CA GLY A 16 108.68 5.10 16.10
C GLY A 16 107.76 6.34 16.20
N GLY A 17 107.01 6.65 15.13
CA GLY A 17 106.07 7.78 15.14
C GLY A 17 104.86 7.58 16.04
N LEU A 18 104.31 6.35 16.08
CA LEU A 18 103.18 6.01 16.96
C LEU A 18 103.59 6.01 18.45
N LEU A 19 104.83 5.60 18.75
CA LEU A 19 105.38 5.60 20.11
C LEU A 19 105.62 7.02 20.64
N ALA A 20 106.02 7.96 19.78
CA ALA A 20 106.13 9.38 20.15
C ALA A 20 104.76 10.02 20.44
N VAL A 21 103.71 9.66 19.69
CA VAL A 21 102.35 10.16 19.92
C VAL A 21 101.71 9.53 21.17
N LEU A 22 101.97 8.24 21.45
CA LEU A 22 101.52 7.62 22.70
C LEU A 22 102.28 8.15 23.93
N LEU A 23 103.57 8.49 23.81
CA LEU A 23 104.32 9.15 24.88
C LEU A 23 103.86 10.60 25.09
N LEU A 24 103.51 11.33 24.04
CA LEU A 24 102.90 12.67 24.15
C LEU A 24 101.50 12.62 24.77
N ALA A 25 100.66 11.64 24.39
CA ALA A 25 99.35 11.43 25.01
C ALA A 25 99.48 11.00 26.48
N ALA A 26 100.47 10.16 26.82
CA ALA A 26 100.74 9.78 28.19
C ALA A 26 101.23 10.97 29.02
N VAL A 27 102.12 11.83 28.51
CA VAL A 27 102.60 13.04 29.21
C VAL A 27 101.51 14.10 29.38
N ILE A 28 100.54 14.19 28.46
CA ILE A 28 99.39 15.11 28.57
C ILE A 28 98.29 14.56 29.49
N LEU A 29 98.21 13.23 29.69
CA LEU A 29 97.26 12.61 30.61
C LEU A 29 97.85 12.32 32.02
N TRP A 30 99.17 12.29 32.18
CA TRP A 30 99.87 12.01 33.45
C TRP A 30 99.62 13.02 34.59
N PRO A 31 99.38 14.33 34.35
CA PRO A 31 99.04 15.25 35.43
C PRO A 31 97.53 15.30 35.76
N ARG A 32 96.66 14.51 35.11
CA ARG A 32 95.23 14.43 35.44
C ARG A 32 94.83 13.28 36.36
N ALA A 33 95.77 12.39 36.73
CA ALA A 33 95.51 11.25 37.60
C ALA A 33 96.33 11.23 38.92
N ALA A 34 97.16 12.25 39.20
CA ALA A 34 97.99 12.31 40.42
C ALA A 34 98.04 13.71 41.04
N GLY A 35 96.90 14.40 41.05
CA GLY A 35 96.66 15.63 41.79
C GLY A 35 95.44 15.49 42.69
N LEU A 36 95.53 14.66 43.74
CA LEU A 36 94.74 14.91 44.95
C LEU A 36 95.33 16.16 45.61
N GLN A 37 94.93 17.32 45.12
CA GLN A 37 94.99 18.55 45.90
C GLN A 37 93.63 18.69 46.58
N ALA A 38 93.60 18.36 47.87
CA ALA A 38 92.56 18.84 48.76
C ALA A 38 92.64 20.38 48.72
N GLN A 39 91.71 20.99 48.00
CA GLN A 39 91.54 22.44 47.97
C GLN A 39 90.48 22.78 49.01
N ASP A 40 90.91 22.85 50.27
CA ASP A 40 90.26 23.67 51.29
C ASP A 40 90.49 25.13 50.90
N GLU A 41 89.52 25.74 50.24
CA GLU A 41 89.32 27.19 50.30
C GLU A 41 87.97 27.47 50.97
N ASN A 42 88.08 28.07 52.15
CA ASN A 42 87.09 28.90 52.83
C ASN A 42 86.26 29.69 51.78
N GLY A 43 84.94 29.52 51.71
CA GLY A 43 84.02 30.27 52.56
C GLY A 43 83.99 31.72 52.07
N ASP A 44 83.16 32.05 51.07
CA ASP A 44 81.77 32.42 51.33
C ASP A 44 80.76 31.31 50.98
N ALA A 45 80.61 30.32 51.87
CA ALA A 45 79.45 29.45 51.85
C ALA A 45 78.31 30.18 52.57
N GLU A 46 77.34 30.66 51.81
CA GLU A 46 76.10 31.22 52.34
C GLU A 46 75.34 30.09 53.07
N THR A 47 75.57 29.99 54.38
CA THR A 47 74.93 28.98 55.23
C THR A 47 73.68 29.60 55.86
N ALA A 48 72.53 28.96 55.64
CA ALA A 48 71.27 29.32 56.28
C ALA A 48 70.92 28.29 57.36
N VAL A 49 70.36 28.73 58.49
CA VAL A 49 69.93 27.84 59.57
C VAL A 49 68.74 27.01 59.08
N ALA A 50 68.89 25.69 59.00
CA ALA A 50 67.81 24.80 58.59
C ALA A 50 66.75 24.66 59.69
N PHE A 51 65.47 24.85 59.34
CA PHE A 51 64.34 24.58 60.22
C PHE A 51 63.51 23.42 59.67
N THR A 52 62.99 22.56 60.55
CA THR A 52 62.05 21.50 60.18
C THR A 52 60.62 22.01 60.32
N GLY A 53 59.93 22.13 59.20
CA GLY A 53 58.51 22.47 59.09
C GLY A 53 57.92 21.84 57.83
N ASP A 54 56.60 21.90 57.67
CA ASP A 54 55.93 21.30 56.52
C ASP A 54 56.32 22.02 55.22
N LEU A 55 56.93 21.28 54.28
CA LEU A 55 57.32 21.79 52.97
C LEU A 55 56.26 21.40 51.94
N SER A 56 55.48 22.38 51.49
CA SER A 56 54.50 22.17 50.42
C SER A 56 55.10 22.53 49.06
N ALA A 57 55.17 21.56 48.15
CA ALA A 57 55.46 21.78 46.74
C ALA A 57 54.14 21.83 45.95
N SER A 58 53.88 22.94 45.28
CA SER A 58 52.73 23.08 44.39
C SER A 58 53.15 22.85 42.93
N ALA A 59 52.41 22.01 42.21
CA ALA A 59 52.51 21.86 40.76
C ALA A 59 51.23 22.37 40.10
N THR A 60 51.35 23.33 39.19
CA THR A 60 50.20 23.94 38.52
C THR A 60 49.88 23.17 37.24
N ALA A 61 48.69 22.58 37.17
CA ALA A 61 48.14 21.98 35.96
C ALA A 61 46.89 22.76 35.53
N ALA A 62 46.85 23.22 34.28
CA ALA A 62 45.65 23.84 33.72
C ALA A 62 44.71 22.74 33.21
N GLY A 63 43.45 22.76 33.66
CA GLY A 63 42.41 21.86 33.20
C GLY A 63 41.12 22.62 32.91
N GLN A 64 40.34 22.16 31.93
CA GLN A 64 39.02 22.69 31.64
C GLN A 64 37.95 21.83 32.31
N VAL A 65 37.05 22.47 33.05
CA VAL A 65 35.87 21.80 33.60
C VAL A 65 34.79 21.78 32.51
N VAL A 66 34.25 20.59 32.23
CA VAL A 66 33.15 20.38 31.30
C VAL A 66 32.01 19.68 32.02
N ALA A 67 30.78 19.87 31.54
CA ALA A 67 29.60 19.20 32.10
C ALA A 67 29.76 17.68 31.97
N GLN A 68 29.35 16.95 33.02
CA GLN A 68 29.44 15.49 33.05
C GLN A 68 28.53 14.84 32.01
N GLN A 69 27.39 15.48 31.70
CA GLN A 69 26.45 15.10 30.65
C GLN A 69 25.85 16.36 30.03
N SER A 70 25.82 16.42 28.70
CA SER A 70 25.15 17.47 27.95
C SER A 70 24.31 16.86 26.83
N ALA A 71 23.16 17.45 26.53
CA ALA A 71 22.27 17.00 25.48
C ALA A 71 21.73 18.21 24.70
N ALA A 72 21.67 18.08 23.38
CA ALA A 72 20.97 19.03 22.53
C ALA A 72 19.50 18.59 22.42
N LEU A 73 18.58 19.42 22.91
CA LEU A 73 17.14 19.17 22.81
C LEU A 73 16.68 19.45 21.38
N ALA A 74 16.11 18.44 20.73
CA ALA A 74 15.51 18.53 19.41
C ALA A 74 14.04 18.08 19.47
N LEU A 75 13.19 18.74 18.69
CA LEU A 75 11.78 18.38 18.57
C LEU A 75 11.63 17.20 17.61
N ASN A 76 10.89 16.16 18.04
CA ASN A 76 10.60 14.99 17.19
C ASN A 76 9.52 15.25 16.13
N ARG A 77 8.86 16.42 16.16
CA ARG A 77 7.93 16.87 15.11
C ARG A 77 8.17 18.33 14.81
N ALA A 78 8.12 18.69 13.53
CA ALA A 78 8.10 20.08 13.13
C ALA A 78 6.78 20.74 13.60
N GLY A 79 6.87 21.93 14.19
CA GLY A 79 5.72 22.65 14.70
C GLY A 79 6.09 24.04 15.19
N ARG A 80 5.09 24.91 15.36
CA ARG A 80 5.28 26.21 15.99
C ARG A 80 5.29 26.04 17.51
N VAL A 81 6.21 26.73 18.19
CA VAL A 81 6.25 26.79 19.65
C VAL A 81 5.13 27.72 20.14
N ALA A 82 4.24 27.21 20.98
CA ALA A 82 3.18 27.98 21.61
C ALA A 82 3.68 28.66 22.89
N ALA A 83 4.46 27.94 23.70
CA ALA A 83 5.02 28.45 24.95
C ALA A 83 6.36 27.79 25.28
N VAL A 84 7.24 28.54 25.94
CA VAL A 84 8.44 28.05 26.59
C VAL A 84 8.28 28.30 28.09
N HIS A 85 8.42 27.27 28.90
CA HIS A 85 8.08 27.29 30.33
C HIS A 85 9.29 27.46 31.26
N VAL A 86 10.50 27.50 30.70
CA VAL A 86 11.76 27.57 31.45
C VAL A 86 12.64 28.72 30.95
N ALA A 87 13.36 29.36 31.87
CA ALA A 87 14.36 30.37 31.57
C ALA A 87 15.77 29.76 31.56
N ALA A 88 16.72 30.49 30.96
CA ALA A 88 18.11 30.07 30.96
C ALA A 88 18.68 30.09 32.39
N GLY A 89 19.18 28.94 32.85
CA GLY A 89 19.74 28.76 34.19
C GLY A 89 18.81 28.03 35.17
N ASP A 90 17.56 27.76 34.78
CA ASP A 90 16.63 26.99 35.61
C ASP A 90 17.05 25.51 35.71
N ALA A 91 16.93 24.95 36.91
CA ALA A 91 17.08 23.52 37.14
C ALA A 91 15.77 22.80 36.77
N VAL A 92 15.87 21.80 35.91
CA VAL A 92 14.71 21.01 35.43
C VAL A 92 14.89 19.55 35.80
N GLN A 93 13.80 18.89 36.14
CA GLN A 93 13.76 17.47 36.44
C GLN A 93 13.30 16.65 35.22
N ALA A 94 13.56 15.34 35.27
CA ALA A 94 13.11 14.44 34.22
C ALA A 94 11.57 14.41 34.16
N GLY A 95 11.01 14.74 33.00
CA GLY A 95 9.56 14.81 32.77
C GLY A 95 9.00 16.23 32.75
N ASP A 96 9.79 17.24 33.09
CA ASP A 96 9.32 18.62 33.07
C ASP A 96 9.04 19.10 31.65
N VAL A 97 7.91 19.80 31.50
CA VAL A 97 7.52 20.38 30.22
C VAL A 97 8.33 21.67 30.02
N LEU A 98 9.34 21.58 29.15
CA LEU A 98 10.19 22.73 28.83
C LEU A 98 9.52 23.69 27.84
N LEU A 99 8.75 23.14 26.91
CA LEU A 99 8.03 23.89 25.87
C LEU A 99 6.77 23.14 25.45
N GLN A 100 5.80 23.89 24.93
CA GLN A 100 4.59 23.36 24.32
C GLN A 100 4.51 23.79 22.85
N LEU A 101 4.15 22.85 21.97
CA LEU A 101 3.86 23.13 20.57
C LEU A 101 2.39 23.51 20.37
N GLU A 102 2.11 24.31 19.35
CA GLU A 102 0.74 24.66 18.99
C GLU A 102 0.00 23.43 18.42
N THR A 103 -1.12 23.05 19.04
CA THR A 103 -1.90 21.83 18.73
C THR A 103 -3.22 22.10 18.01
N ALA A 104 -3.61 23.36 17.78
CA ALA A 104 -4.92 23.71 17.24
C ALA A 104 -5.26 23.04 15.90
N ALA A 105 -4.26 22.82 15.03
CA ALA A 105 -4.46 22.08 13.78
C ALA A 105 -4.68 20.58 14.03
N LEU A 106 -3.98 19.98 14.99
CA LEU A 106 -4.11 18.57 15.36
C LEU A 106 -5.46 18.31 16.02
N GLU A 107 -5.90 19.20 16.91
CA GLU A 107 -7.21 19.11 17.58
C GLU A 107 -8.35 19.17 16.56
N ARG A 108 -8.29 20.08 15.59
CA ARG A 108 -9.26 20.12 14.48
C ARG A 108 -9.24 18.85 13.64
N ALA A 109 -8.06 18.29 13.38
CA ALA A 109 -7.94 17.03 12.64
C ALA A 109 -8.55 15.85 13.42
N VAL A 110 -8.33 15.78 14.74
CA VAL A 110 -8.96 14.78 15.62
C VAL A 110 -10.47 14.95 15.63
N LEU A 111 -10.98 16.18 15.77
CA LEU A 111 -12.42 16.43 15.75
C LEU A 111 -13.05 16.00 14.42
N SER A 112 -12.41 16.32 13.29
CA SER A 112 -12.86 15.89 11.96
C SER A 112 -12.86 14.36 11.83
N ALA A 113 -11.83 13.68 12.35
CA ALA A 113 -11.77 12.22 12.34
C ALA A 113 -12.87 11.59 13.20
N GLN A 114 -13.13 12.14 14.38
CA GLN A 114 -14.21 11.69 15.28
C GLN A 114 -15.60 11.88 14.64
N GLN A 115 -15.83 13.00 13.97
CA GLN A 115 -17.05 13.22 13.19
C GLN A 115 -17.19 12.18 12.08
N GLY A 116 -16.10 11.85 11.39
CA GLY A 116 -16.06 10.78 10.40
C GLY A 116 -16.49 9.44 10.98
N VAL A 117 -15.94 9.06 12.14
CA VAL A 117 -16.31 7.83 12.86
C VAL A 117 -17.79 7.82 13.22
N ALA A 118 -18.32 8.91 13.80
CA ALA A 118 -19.73 9.00 14.18
C ALA A 118 -20.69 8.82 12.99
N ILE A 119 -20.33 9.33 11.81
CA ILE A 119 -21.12 9.12 10.57
C ILE A 119 -21.07 7.65 10.14
N GLN A 120 -19.92 6.99 10.22
CA GLN A 120 -19.80 5.58 9.87
C GLN A 120 -20.60 4.70 10.84
N GLU A 121 -20.56 5.00 12.13
CA GLU A 121 -21.34 4.29 13.15
C GLU A 121 -22.85 4.46 12.93
N ALA A 122 -23.31 5.67 12.59
CA ALA A 122 -24.72 5.90 12.24
C ALA A 122 -25.14 5.14 10.98
N SER A 123 -24.26 5.06 9.98
CA SER A 123 -24.50 4.30 8.75
C SER A 123 -24.57 2.80 9.04
N LEU A 124 -23.67 2.29 9.88
CA LEU A 124 -23.67 0.89 10.32
C LEU A 124 -24.96 0.56 11.09
N ALA A 125 -25.38 1.43 12.01
CA ALA A 125 -26.61 1.23 12.76
C ALA A 125 -27.84 1.16 11.84
N THR A 126 -27.88 1.97 10.79
CA THR A 126 -28.96 1.93 9.78
C THR A 126 -28.95 0.63 8.98
N LEU A 127 -27.77 0.12 8.62
CA LEU A 127 -27.63 -1.14 7.87
C LEU A 127 -27.95 -2.38 8.71
N LEU A 128 -27.68 -2.33 10.02
CA LEU A 128 -27.99 -3.41 10.96
C LEU A 128 -29.42 -3.33 11.50
N ALA A 129 -30.14 -2.24 11.22
CA ALA A 129 -31.52 -2.10 11.63
C ALA A 129 -32.36 -3.20 10.96
N PRO A 130 -33.22 -3.90 11.73
CA PRO A 130 -34.12 -4.89 11.14
C PRO A 130 -35.10 -4.22 10.17
N PRO A 131 -35.59 -4.94 9.15
CA PRO A 131 -36.61 -4.44 8.24
C PRO A 131 -37.85 -4.01 9.01
N SER A 132 -38.55 -2.99 8.51
CA SER A 132 -39.75 -2.49 9.19
C SER A 132 -40.89 -3.51 9.10
N ALA A 133 -41.85 -3.43 10.01
CA ALA A 133 -43.04 -4.28 9.96
C ALA A 133 -43.82 -4.13 8.62
N ALA A 134 -43.76 -2.93 8.01
CA ALA A 134 -44.36 -2.69 6.71
C ALA A 134 -43.61 -3.42 5.58
N ASP A 135 -42.27 -3.45 5.62
CA ASP A 135 -41.46 -4.18 4.64
C ASP A 135 -41.70 -5.69 4.75
N VAL A 136 -41.76 -6.21 5.99
CA VAL A 136 -42.07 -7.63 6.25
C VAL A 136 -43.47 -7.97 5.76
N ALA A 137 -44.48 -7.18 6.09
CA ALA A 137 -45.86 -7.42 5.64
C ALA A 137 -45.99 -7.36 4.10
N ALA A 138 -45.28 -6.44 3.44
CA ALA A 138 -45.23 -6.37 1.98
C ALA A 138 -44.57 -7.62 1.37
N ALA A 139 -43.48 -8.10 1.97
CA ALA A 139 -42.81 -9.32 1.54
C ALA A 139 -43.69 -10.57 1.75
N GLU A 140 -44.38 -10.68 2.88
CA GLU A 140 -45.32 -11.76 3.18
C GLU A 140 -46.52 -11.75 2.22
N ALA A 141 -47.08 -10.57 1.92
CA ALA A 141 -48.14 -10.45 0.92
C ALA A 141 -47.67 -10.85 -0.49
N GLY A 142 -46.43 -10.50 -0.84
CA GLY A 142 -45.78 -10.95 -2.07
C GLY A 142 -45.63 -12.47 -2.13
N LEU A 143 -45.20 -13.08 -1.03
CA LEU A 143 -45.09 -14.54 -0.90
C LEU A 143 -46.46 -15.21 -1.07
N ALA A 144 -47.49 -14.75 -0.34
CA ALA A 144 -48.84 -15.30 -0.43
C ALA A 144 -49.42 -15.22 -1.85
N SER A 145 -49.18 -14.11 -2.56
CA SER A 145 -49.59 -13.94 -3.95
C SER A 145 -48.88 -14.93 -4.89
N ALA A 146 -47.57 -15.11 -4.70
CA ALA A 146 -46.78 -16.06 -5.47
C ALA A 146 -47.22 -17.52 -5.23
N GLU A 147 -47.51 -17.87 -3.98
CA GLU A 147 -48.05 -19.19 -3.59
C GLU A 147 -49.43 -19.43 -4.21
N ALA A 148 -50.33 -18.44 -4.18
CA ALA A 148 -51.63 -18.53 -4.81
C ALA A 148 -51.51 -18.70 -6.34
N GLY A 149 -50.59 -17.97 -6.98
CA GLY A 149 -50.27 -18.13 -8.40
C GLY A 149 -49.75 -19.52 -8.73
N LEU A 150 -48.82 -20.04 -7.92
CA LEU A 150 -48.30 -21.40 -8.06
C LEU A 150 -49.41 -22.44 -7.91
N ALA A 151 -50.26 -22.32 -6.89
CA ALA A 151 -51.37 -23.23 -6.67
C ALA A 151 -52.34 -23.27 -7.86
N ARG A 152 -52.65 -22.10 -8.44
CA ARG A 152 -53.49 -22.02 -9.66
C ARG A 152 -52.84 -22.71 -10.85
N LEU A 153 -51.53 -22.55 -11.05
CA LEU A 153 -50.80 -23.23 -12.13
C LEU A 153 -50.76 -24.74 -11.93
N MET A 154 -50.55 -25.20 -10.69
CA MET A 154 -50.55 -26.63 -10.35
C MET A 154 -51.92 -27.28 -10.48
N ALA A 155 -53.00 -26.55 -10.20
CA ALA A 155 -54.37 -27.04 -10.37
C ALA A 155 -54.74 -27.26 -11.86
N GLY A 156 -54.03 -26.61 -12.78
CA GLY A 156 -54.34 -26.67 -14.21
C GLY A 156 -55.65 -25.96 -14.58
N PRO A 157 -56.06 -26.03 -15.86
CA PRO A 157 -57.28 -25.41 -16.33
C PRO A 157 -58.52 -26.10 -15.70
N THR A 158 -59.51 -25.28 -15.34
CA THR A 158 -60.77 -25.77 -14.77
C THR A 158 -61.58 -26.51 -15.82
N ALA A 159 -62.48 -27.40 -15.37
CA ALA A 159 -63.39 -28.11 -16.27
C ALA A 159 -64.25 -27.16 -17.12
N ALA A 160 -64.61 -25.98 -16.59
CA ALA A 160 -65.35 -24.96 -17.32
C ALA A 160 -64.50 -24.31 -18.43
N GLU A 161 -63.23 -24.00 -18.16
CA GLU A 161 -62.30 -23.49 -19.17
C GLU A 161 -62.04 -24.54 -20.26
N ILE A 162 -61.86 -25.82 -19.89
CA ILE A 162 -61.72 -26.93 -20.83
C ILE A 162 -62.99 -27.07 -21.70
N ALA A 163 -64.17 -27.11 -21.09
CA ALA A 163 -65.44 -27.25 -21.83
C ALA A 163 -65.70 -26.06 -22.77
N SER A 164 -65.34 -24.83 -22.37
CA SER A 164 -65.42 -23.65 -23.23
C SER A 164 -64.45 -23.76 -24.41
N ALA A 165 -63.22 -24.22 -24.16
CA ALA A 165 -62.23 -24.44 -25.22
C ALA A 165 -62.69 -25.53 -26.21
N GLU A 166 -63.21 -26.66 -25.70
CA GLU A 166 -63.77 -27.74 -26.52
C GLU A 166 -64.99 -27.30 -27.34
N ALA A 167 -65.87 -26.47 -26.77
CA ALA A 167 -66.99 -25.88 -27.49
C ALA A 167 -66.53 -24.96 -28.62
N GLY A 168 -65.49 -24.16 -28.39
CA GLY A 168 -64.87 -23.33 -29.43
C GLY A 168 -64.27 -24.16 -30.56
N VAL A 169 -63.57 -25.25 -30.24
CA VAL A 169 -63.05 -26.20 -31.24
C VAL A 169 -64.18 -26.82 -32.06
N ARG A 170 -65.27 -27.25 -31.42
CA ARG A 170 -66.44 -27.81 -32.14
C ARG A 170 -67.09 -26.80 -33.07
N ALA A 171 -67.25 -25.55 -32.65
CA ALA A 171 -67.79 -24.49 -33.49
C ALA A 171 -66.89 -24.24 -34.72
N ALA A 172 -65.57 -24.10 -34.50
CA ALA A 172 -64.61 -23.89 -35.58
C ALA A 172 -64.61 -25.06 -36.59
N GLN A 173 -64.76 -26.30 -36.11
CA GLN A 173 -64.85 -27.48 -36.98
C GLN A 173 -66.14 -27.47 -37.82
N ALA A 174 -67.27 -27.04 -37.25
CA ALA A 174 -68.53 -26.91 -37.98
C ALA A 174 -68.43 -25.84 -39.08
N ASP A 175 -67.79 -24.70 -38.79
CA ASP A 175 -67.57 -23.63 -39.76
C ASP A 175 -66.67 -24.09 -40.91
N LEU A 176 -65.62 -24.85 -40.61
CA LEU A 176 -64.73 -25.44 -41.61
C LEU A 176 -65.48 -26.42 -42.51
N ASN A 177 -66.32 -27.29 -41.96
CA ASN A 177 -67.14 -28.21 -42.75
C ASN A 177 -68.13 -27.45 -43.64
N ALA A 178 -68.74 -26.38 -43.14
CA ALA A 178 -69.63 -25.52 -43.92
C ALA A 178 -68.87 -24.82 -45.06
N ALA A 179 -67.64 -24.36 -44.81
CA ALA A 179 -66.79 -23.76 -45.84
C ALA A 179 -66.43 -24.77 -46.95
N TYR A 180 -66.10 -26.01 -46.60
CA TYR A 180 -65.86 -27.08 -47.59
C TYR A 180 -67.11 -27.40 -48.41
N ALA A 181 -68.29 -27.49 -47.78
CA ALA A 181 -69.54 -27.71 -48.49
C ALA A 181 -69.84 -26.57 -49.47
N ARG A 182 -69.61 -25.31 -49.06
CA ARG A 182 -69.74 -24.14 -49.93
C ARG A 182 -68.77 -24.19 -51.10
N LEU A 183 -67.50 -24.53 -50.86
CA LEU A 183 -66.49 -24.65 -51.91
C LEU A 183 -66.90 -25.72 -52.94
N ASN A 184 -67.29 -26.90 -52.49
CA ASN A 184 -67.73 -27.99 -53.36
C ASN A 184 -68.96 -27.60 -54.19
N SER A 185 -69.91 -26.85 -53.60
CA SER A 185 -71.07 -26.32 -54.34
C SER A 185 -70.71 -25.19 -55.31
N ALA A 186 -69.62 -24.46 -55.07
CA ALA A 186 -69.16 -23.33 -55.87
C ALA A 186 -68.19 -23.72 -57.00
N THR A 187 -67.63 -24.93 -56.96
CA THR A 187 -67.06 -25.63 -58.11
C THR A 187 -68.10 -26.58 -58.70
N PRO A 188 -69.13 -26.10 -59.42
CA PRO A 188 -69.91 -27.01 -60.25
C PRO A 188 -68.93 -27.73 -61.17
N ASP A 189 -69.09 -29.05 -61.25
CA ASP A 189 -68.45 -29.91 -62.23
C ASP A 189 -68.26 -29.13 -63.53
N ALA A 190 -66.99 -28.93 -63.93
CA ALA A 190 -66.66 -28.29 -65.21
C ALA A 190 -67.34 -28.99 -66.41
N SER A 191 -67.92 -30.18 -66.19
CA SER A 191 -68.72 -30.95 -67.14
C SER A 191 -70.19 -30.51 -67.29
N ALA A 192 -70.76 -29.72 -66.37
CA ALA A 192 -72.12 -29.19 -66.51
C ALA A 192 -72.18 -27.98 -67.47
N ALA A 193 -71.07 -27.25 -67.61
CA ALA A 193 -70.95 -26.15 -68.56
C ALA A 193 -70.92 -26.63 -70.03
N ASP A 194 -70.45 -27.86 -70.29
CA ASP A 194 -70.38 -28.46 -71.65
C ASP A 194 -71.75 -28.95 -72.16
N GLN A 195 -72.72 -29.25 -71.28
CA GLN A 195 -74.04 -29.77 -71.71
C GLN A 195 -75.00 -28.67 -72.19
N GLN A 196 -74.75 -27.41 -71.85
CA GLN A 196 -75.63 -26.28 -72.22
C GLN A 196 -75.43 -25.83 -73.68
N THR A 197 -74.32 -26.19 -74.33
CA THR A 197 -74.00 -25.73 -75.70
C THR A 197 -74.62 -26.54 -76.83
N ASP A 198 -75.33 -27.64 -76.56
CA ASP A 198 -75.69 -28.62 -77.62
C ASP A 198 -77.12 -28.52 -78.22
N VAL A 199 -77.93 -27.51 -77.86
CA VAL A 199 -79.39 -27.53 -78.19
C VAL A 199 -79.84 -26.54 -79.30
N TRP A 200 -78.95 -25.83 -79.99
CA TRP A 200 -79.34 -24.87 -81.06
C TRP A 200 -79.32 -25.43 -82.51
N THR A 201 -79.58 -26.73 -82.72
CA THR A 201 -79.71 -27.29 -84.08
C THR A 201 -81.15 -27.17 -84.64
N VAL A 202 -81.40 -26.10 -85.41
CA VAL A 202 -82.65 -25.92 -86.18
C VAL A 202 -82.65 -26.84 -87.41
N ARG A 203 -83.52 -27.87 -87.45
CA ARG A 203 -83.83 -28.64 -88.67
C ARG A 203 -85.02 -28.04 -89.41
N LYS A 204 -84.77 -27.65 -90.66
CA LYS A 204 -85.77 -27.18 -91.63
C LYS A 204 -86.57 -28.38 -92.17
N VAL A 205 -87.87 -28.45 -91.88
CA VAL A 205 -88.77 -29.41 -92.54
C VAL A 205 -89.96 -28.63 -93.10
N GLY A 206 -90.17 -28.78 -94.41
CA GLY A 206 -91.05 -27.95 -95.22
C GLY A 206 -92.53 -28.31 -95.13
N LEU A 207 -93.34 -27.31 -95.51
CA LEU A 207 -94.78 -27.30 -95.78
C LEU A 207 -95.71 -27.74 -94.64
N GLY A 208 -96.31 -26.76 -93.96
CA GLY A 208 -97.50 -26.97 -93.15
C GLY A 208 -97.56 -26.04 -91.94
N LEU A 209 -98.10 -24.84 -92.16
CA LEU A 209 -98.44 -23.86 -91.14
C LEU A 209 -99.46 -24.45 -90.15
N LEU A 210 -99.03 -24.86 -88.95
CA LEU A 210 -99.89 -24.92 -87.77
C LEU A 210 -99.12 -24.52 -86.51
N MET A 211 -99.65 -23.46 -85.92
CA MET A 211 -99.24 -22.78 -84.71
C MET A 211 -99.70 -23.59 -83.49
N SER A 212 -98.79 -23.89 -82.56
CA SER A 212 -99.19 -24.13 -81.17
C SER A 212 -98.08 -23.67 -80.23
N ILE A 213 -98.30 -22.47 -79.70
CA ILE A 213 -97.56 -21.91 -78.58
C ILE A 213 -98.04 -22.66 -77.33
N LYS A 214 -97.12 -23.31 -76.61
CA LYS A 214 -97.38 -23.75 -75.25
C LYS A 214 -96.28 -23.22 -74.34
N GLY A 215 -96.61 -22.13 -73.65
CA GLY A 215 -96.08 -21.89 -72.31
C GLY A 215 -96.70 -22.92 -71.36
N ASP A 216 -95.96 -23.38 -70.37
CA ASP A 216 -95.54 -22.56 -69.23
C ASP A 216 -94.05 -22.78 -68.95
#